data_AF-A0A9D2CZ41-F1
#
_entry.id   AF-A0A9D2CZ41-F1
#
_cell.length_a   1.000
_cell.length_b   1.000
_cell.length_c   1.000
_cell.angle_alpha   90.00
_cell.angle_beta   90.00
_cell.angle_gamma   90.00
#
_symmetry.space_group_name_H-M   'P 1'
#
loop_
_entity.id
_entity.type
_entity.pdbx_description
1 polymer ?
#
loop_
_entity_poly.entity_id
_entity_poly.type
_entity_poly.pdbx_seq_one_letter_code
_entity_poly.pdbx_strand_id
1 'polypeptide(L)'
;MLNKQENEVMKAVYEMCDGKGSCLVSPMEIMSILPEKKKYTPEKVEKILRSLELDDYFDLIESDRKGEKMYVITLHANGEAYPRTRLQVRRSVAFKIGLSVAGAVVTFVVGLILKSIFS
;
A
#
# COMPACT_ATOMS: atom_id res chain seq x y z
N MET A 1 4.70 6.61 -3.84
CA MET A 1 3.33 6.19 -3.45
C MET A 1 3.14 4.81 -4.01
N LEU A 2 2.82 3.81 -3.19
CA LEU A 2 2.64 2.45 -3.69
C LEU A 2 1.47 2.38 -4.66
N ASN A 3 1.68 1.70 -5.79
CA ASN A 3 0.63 1.31 -6.70
C ASN A 3 -0.29 0.26 -6.05
N LYS A 4 -1.49 0.03 -6.58
CA LYS A 4 -2.45 -0.92 -6.00
C LYS A 4 -1.87 -2.33 -5.82
N GLN A 5 -1.02 -2.78 -6.73
CA GLN A 5 -0.41 -4.11 -6.67
C GLN A 5 0.71 -4.17 -5.62
N GLU A 6 1.59 -3.17 -5.57
CA GLU A 6 2.66 -3.04 -4.57
C GLU A 6 2.06 -2.94 -3.17
N ASN A 7 0.97 -2.19 -3.02
CA ASN A 7 0.24 -2.06 -1.77
C ASN A 7 -0.38 -3.39 -1.30
N GLU A 8 -0.85 -4.23 -2.22
CA GLU A 8 -1.38 -5.56 -1.89
C GLU A 8 -0.26 -6.53 -1.50
N VAL A 9 0.86 -6.54 -2.24
CA VAL A 9 2.03 -7.37 -1.92
C VAL A 9 2.63 -6.95 -0.57
N MET A 10 2.81 -5.65 -0.35
CA MET A 10 3.32 -5.12 0.92
C MET A 10 2.40 -5.46 2.11
N LYS A 11 1.08 -5.43 1.90
CA LYS A 11 0.12 -5.86 2.93
C LYS A 11 0.29 -7.34 3.25
N ALA A 12 0.41 -8.20 2.24
CA ALA A 12 0.62 -9.63 2.43
C ALA A 12 1.94 -9.92 3.18
N VAL A 13 3.03 -9.27 2.78
CA VAL A 13 4.34 -9.37 3.46
C VAL A 13 4.25 -8.92 4.92
N TYR A 14 3.63 -7.77 5.17
CA TYR A 14 3.45 -7.26 6.53
C TYR A 14 2.60 -8.21 7.41
N GLU A 15 1.53 -8.79 6.85
CA GLU A 15 0.69 -9.78 7.54
C GLU A 15 1.45 -11.08 7.83
N MET A 16 2.29 -11.57 6.89
CA MET A 16 3.16 -12.75 7.12
C MET A 16 4.23 -12.48 8.17
N CYS A 17 4.73 -11.25 8.24
CA CYS A 17 5.66 -10.83 9.26
C CYS A 17 5.01 -10.66 10.64
N ASP A 18 3.67 -10.66 10.74
CA ASP A 18 2.90 -10.60 12.00
C ASP A 18 3.40 -9.51 12.97
N GLY A 19 3.85 -8.38 12.41
CA GLY A 19 4.46 -7.27 13.16
C GLY A 19 5.87 -7.52 13.73
N LYS A 20 6.49 -8.66 13.43
CA LYS A 20 7.92 -8.92 13.66
C LYS A 20 8.73 -8.26 12.54
N GLY A 21 9.85 -7.65 12.89
CA GLY A 21 10.74 -6.98 11.94
C GLY A 21 11.35 -7.90 10.89
N SER A 22 11.21 -9.23 11.00
CA SER A 22 11.63 -10.17 9.97
C SER A 22 10.69 -11.37 9.86
N CYS A 23 10.50 -11.84 8.63
CA CYS A 23 9.82 -13.09 8.33
C CYS A 23 10.59 -13.91 7.32
N LEU A 24 10.46 -15.23 7.45
CA LEU A 24 10.97 -16.19 6.50
C LEU A 24 9.77 -16.79 5.78
N VAL A 25 9.71 -16.62 4.47
CA VAL A 25 8.54 -16.99 3.66
C VAL A 25 8.97 -17.68 2.38
N SER A 26 8.24 -18.73 2.00
CA SER A 26 8.40 -19.35 0.69
C SER A 26 7.70 -18.52 -0.38
N PRO A 27 8.19 -18.47 -1.64
CA PRO A 27 7.51 -17.75 -2.72
C PRO A 27 6.06 -18.23 -2.94
N MET A 28 5.81 -19.51 -2.67
CA MET A 28 4.48 -20.12 -2.75
C MET A 28 3.53 -19.59 -1.67
N GLU A 29 4.01 -19.36 -0.44
CA GLU A 29 3.21 -18.73 0.62
C GLU A 29 2.82 -17.28 0.27
N ILE A 30 3.76 -16.51 -0.28
CA ILE A 30 3.47 -15.15 -0.73
C ILE A 30 2.34 -15.18 -1.77
N MET A 31 2.41 -16.11 -2.73
CA MET A 31 1.38 -16.30 -3.75
C MET A 31 0.04 -16.77 -3.17
N SER A 32 0.06 -17.57 -2.11
CA SER A 32 -1.17 -18.09 -1.48
C SER A 32 -1.97 -17.02 -0.73
N ILE A 33 -1.32 -15.95 -0.26
CA ILE A 33 -1.99 -14.84 0.45
C ILE A 33 -2.44 -13.75 -0.53
N LEU A 34 -1.81 -13.67 -1.70
CA LEU A 34 -2.17 -12.72 -2.73
C LEU A 34 -3.57 -13.02 -3.30
N PRO A 35 -4.40 -12.00 -3.55
CA PRO A 35 -5.75 -12.21 -4.07
C PRO A 35 -5.70 -12.80 -5.50
N GLU A 36 -6.29 -13.99 -5.66
CA GLU A 36 -6.36 -14.74 -6.93
C GLU A 36 -6.98 -13.92 -8.08
N LYS A 37 -7.80 -12.92 -7.74
CA LYS A 37 -8.55 -12.07 -8.68
C LYS A 37 -7.68 -11.32 -9.70
N LYS A 38 -6.36 -11.19 -9.48
CA LYS A 38 -5.46 -10.43 -10.38
C LYS A 38 -4.47 -11.26 -11.20
N LYS A 39 -4.51 -12.61 -11.15
CA LYS A 39 -3.58 -13.49 -11.89
C LYS A 39 -2.12 -13.06 -11.72
N TYR A 40 -1.64 -13.02 -10.47
CA TYR A 40 -0.24 -12.76 -10.20
C TYR A 40 0.62 -13.91 -10.75
N THR A 41 1.61 -13.59 -11.60
CA THR A 41 2.65 -14.53 -12.02
C THR A 41 3.85 -14.41 -11.08
N PRO A 42 4.62 -15.50 -10.85
CA PRO A 42 5.79 -15.46 -9.96
C PRO A 42 6.78 -14.36 -10.36
N GLU A 43 7.01 -14.17 -11.66
CA GLU A 43 7.87 -13.10 -12.21
C GLU A 43 7.38 -11.69 -11.84
N LYS A 44 6.06 -11.47 -11.84
CA LYS A 44 5.48 -10.17 -11.46
C LYS A 44 5.62 -9.94 -9.96
N VAL A 45 5.42 -10.97 -9.14
CA VAL A 45 5.57 -10.87 -7.70
C VAL A 45 7.03 -10.57 -7.36
N GLU A 46 7.98 -11.28 -7.96
CA GLU A 46 9.41 -11.01 -7.78
C GLU A 46 9.80 -9.60 -8.19
N LYS A 47 9.30 -9.12 -9.33
CA LYS A 47 9.52 -7.73 -9.78
C LYS A 47 8.97 -6.71 -8.78
N ILE A 48 7.79 -6.96 -8.22
CA ILE A 48 7.18 -6.08 -7.20
C ILE A 48 7.99 -6.14 -5.90
N LEU A 49 8.43 -7.32 -5.46
CA LEU A 49 9.26 -7.49 -4.27
C LEU A 49 10.57 -6.71 -4.39
N ARG A 50 11.27 -6.84 -5.52
CA ARG A 50 12.48 -6.04 -5.80
C ARG A 50 12.21 -4.55 -5.88
N SER A 51 11.06 -4.14 -6.42
CA SER A 51 10.69 -2.71 -6.43
C SER A 51 10.47 -2.17 -5.02
N LEU A 52 9.83 -2.96 -4.14
CA LEU A 52 9.62 -2.61 -2.74
C LEU A 52 10.92 -2.58 -1.94
N GLU A 53 11.86 -3.48 -2.25
CA GLU A 53 13.22 -3.48 -1.71
C GLU A 53 14.00 -2.23 -2.12
N LEU A 54 13.97 -1.87 -3.41
CA LEU A 54 14.58 -0.63 -3.91
C LEU A 54 13.98 0.64 -3.28
N ASP A 55 12.69 0.60 -2.94
CA ASP A 55 11.98 1.67 -2.25
C ASP A 55 12.22 1.66 -0.71
N ASP A 56 13.17 0.84 -0.23
CA ASP A 56 13.59 0.75 1.18
C ASP A 56 12.45 0.37 2.15
N TYR A 57 11.51 -0.47 1.70
CA TYR A 57 10.47 -1.02 2.57
C TYR A 57 10.96 -2.22 3.39
N PHE A 58 11.81 -3.06 2.79
CA PHE A 58 12.39 -4.24 3.41
C PHE A 58 13.62 -4.72 2.64
N ASP A 59 14.49 -5.48 3.31
CA ASP A 59 15.54 -6.25 2.65
C ASP A 59 15.02 -7.64 2.27
N LEU A 60 15.37 -8.11 1.06
CA LEU A 60 15.03 -9.44 0.55
C LEU A 60 16.29 -10.30 0.43
N ILE A 61 16.46 -11.24 1.36
CA ILE A 61 17.61 -12.17 1.33
C ILE A 61 17.12 -13.53 0.86
N GLU A 62 17.63 -13.98 -0.29
CA GLU A 62 17.41 -15.34 -0.78
C GLU A 62 18.28 -16.31 0.03
N SER A 63 17.65 -17.29 0.68
CA SER A 63 18.33 -18.34 1.43
C SER A 63 17.89 -19.70 0.92
N ASP A 64 18.86 -20.58 0.61
CA ASP A 64 18.56 -21.97 0.27
C ASP A 64 18.67 -22.81 1.54
N ARG A 65 17.54 -23.35 2.01
CA ARG A 65 17.53 -24.24 3.18
C ARG A 65 16.99 -25.59 2.74
N LYS A 66 17.88 -26.59 2.69
CA LYS A 66 17.57 -27.97 2.27
C LYS A 66 17.01 -28.09 0.83
N GLY A 67 17.46 -27.26 -0.12
CA GLY A 67 17.04 -27.36 -1.53
C GLY A 67 15.69 -26.70 -1.84
N GLU A 68 15.08 -26.02 -0.87
CA GLU A 68 13.94 -25.12 -1.08
C GLU A 68 14.40 -23.66 -0.97
N LYS A 69 14.02 -22.86 -1.98
CA LYS A 69 14.24 -21.41 -2.00
C LYS A 69 13.37 -20.74 -0.95
N MET A 70 13.99 -20.18 0.08
CA MET A 70 13.35 -19.35 1.08
C MET A 70 13.71 -17.89 0.88
N TYR A 71 12.76 -16.99 1.12
CA TYR A 71 13.02 -15.56 1.19
C TYR A 71 12.98 -15.12 2.65
N VAL A 72 14.07 -14.54 3.13
CA VAL A 72 14.12 -13.84 4.41
C VAL A 72 13.85 -12.38 4.13
N ILE A 73 12.67 -11.92 4.51
CA ILE A 73 12.24 -10.54 4.39
C ILE A 73 12.48 -9.85 5.73
N THR A 74 13.25 -8.77 5.75
CA THR A 74 13.47 -7.95 6.95
C THR A 74 12.88 -6.57 6.74
N LEU A 75 11.81 -6.23 7.47
CA LEU A 75 11.13 -4.94 7.38
C LEU A 75 12.05 -3.82 7.87
N HIS A 76 12.13 -2.75 7.07
CA HIS A 76 12.77 -1.50 7.46
C HIS A 76 11.76 -0.52 8.07
N ALA A 77 12.24 0.65 8.48
CA ALA A 77 11.41 1.69 9.09
C ALA A 77 10.19 2.08 8.22
N ASN A 78 10.34 2.09 6.89
CA ASN A 78 9.23 2.37 5.96
C ASN A 78 8.21 1.23 5.94
N GLY A 79 8.68 -0.02 6.06
CA GLY A 79 7.85 -1.21 6.15
C GLY A 79 7.06 -1.31 7.46
N GLU A 80 7.68 -0.96 8.59
CA GLU A 80 7.01 -0.87 9.89
C GLU A 80 6.03 0.31 9.99
N ALA A 81 6.34 1.42 9.33
CA ALA A 81 5.47 2.59 9.28
C ALA A 81 4.26 2.41 8.34
N TYR A 82 4.33 1.47 7.41
CA TYR A 82 3.30 1.17 6.41
C TYR A 82 1.84 1.14 6.92
N PRO A 83 1.47 0.45 8.02
CA PRO A 83 0.11 0.49 8.57
C PRO A 83 -0.33 1.89 9.01
N ARG A 84 0.58 2.68 9.59
CA ARG A 84 0.31 4.05 10.04
C ARG A 84 0.15 4.98 8.84
N THR A 85 1.06 4.89 7.88
CA THR A 85 1.04 5.67 6.64
C THR A 85 -0.24 5.43 5.84
N ARG A 86 -0.69 4.16 5.75
CA ARG A 86 -1.94 3.81 5.06
C ARG A 86 -3.18 4.45 5.72
N LEU A 87 -3.21 4.51 7.05
CA LEU A 87 -4.29 5.18 7.79
C LEU A 87 -4.26 6.70 7.58
N GLN A 88 -3.06 7.29 7.60
CA GLN A 88 -2.85 8.73 7.44
C GLN A 88 -3.23 9.21 6.03
N VAL A 89 -2.88 8.44 4.99
CA VAL A 89 -3.27 8.72 3.60
C VAL A 89 -4.79 8.70 3.44
N ARG A 90 -5.48 7.72 4.04
CA ARG A 90 -6.95 7.66 3.97
C ARG A 90 -7.62 8.88 4.61
N ARG A 91 -7.11 9.33 5.76
CA ARG A 91 -7.62 10.53 6.45
C ARG A 91 -7.36 11.80 5.66
N SER A 92 -6.16 11.95 5.08
CA SER A 92 -5.82 13.14 4.31
C SER A 92 -6.64 13.26 3.03
N VAL A 93 -6.89 12.14 2.33
CA VAL A 93 -7.79 12.10 1.17
C VAL A 93 -9.22 12.47 1.56
N ALA A 94 -9.75 11.91 2.65
CA ALA A 94 -11.09 12.25 3.14
C ALA A 94 -11.21 13.75 3.50
N PHE A 95 -10.20 14.30 4.18
CA PHE A 95 -10.16 15.72 4.52
C PHE A 95 -10.11 16.62 3.28
N LYS A 96 -9.28 16.28 2.29
CA LYS A 96 -9.21 17.02 1.01
C LYS A 96 -10.55 17.00 0.26
N ILE A 97 -11.22 15.85 0.22
CA ILE A 97 -12.54 15.73 -0.39
C ILE A 97 -13.55 16.61 0.35
N GLY A 98 -13.56 16.56 1.70
CA GLY A 98 -14.44 17.41 2.52
C GLY A 98 -14.20 18.90 2.27
N LEU A 99 -12.94 19.33 2.17
CA LEU A 99 -12.58 20.72 1.87
C LEU A 99 -13.05 21.14 0.47
N SER A 100 -12.89 20.29 -0.55
CA SER A 100 -13.38 20.58 -1.91
C SER A 100 -14.90 20.72 -1.95
N VAL A 101 -15.63 19.84 -1.26
CA VAL A 101 -17.10 19.91 -1.18
C VAL A 101 -17.53 21.19 -0.46
N ALA A 102 -16.89 21.54 0.66
CA ALA A 102 -17.18 22.78 1.38
C ALA A 102 -16.97 24.02 0.51
N GLY A 103 -15.87 24.07 -0.25
CA GLY A 103 -15.60 25.17 -1.19
C GLY A 103 -16.67 25.29 -2.29
N ALA A 104 -17.11 24.15 -2.85
CA ALA A 104 -18.18 24.12 -3.83
C ALA A 104 -19.51 24.64 -3.26
N VAL A 105 -19.85 24.28 -2.01
CA VAL A 105 -21.04 24.78 -1.32
C VAL A 105 -20.97 26.29 -1.12
N VAL A 106 -19.83 26.82 -0.65
CA VAL A 106 -19.65 28.27 -0.47
C VAL A 106 -19.84 29.01 -1.80
N THR A 107 -19.23 28.51 -2.87
CA THR A 107 -19.33 29.12 -4.20
C THR A 107 -20.78 29.10 -4.72
N PHE A 108 -21.49 28.00 -4.49
CA PHE A 108 -22.90 27.86 -4.85
C PHE A 108 -23.80 28.83 -4.10
N VAL A 109 -23.59 28.98 -2.78
CA VAL A 109 -24.35 29.93 -1.95
C VAL A 109 -24.12 31.37 -2.40
N VAL A 110 -22.87 31.75 -2.68
CA VAL A 110 -22.55 33.08 -3.23
C VAL A 110 -23.28 33.31 -4.55
N GLY A 111 -23.30 32.31 -5.44
CA GLY A 111 -24.03 32.36 -6.70
C GLY A 111 -25.55 32.57 -6.50
N LEU A 112 -26.17 31.89 -5.53
CA LEU A 112 -27.58 32.08 -5.20
C LEU A 112 -27.89 33.48 -4.66
N ILE A 113 -27.04 34.01 -3.78
CA ILE A 113 -27.20 35.36 -3.23
C ILE A 113 -27.11 36.40 -4.34
N LEU A 114 -26.09 36.31 -5.21
CA LEU A 114 -25.94 37.22 -6.34
C LEU A 114 -27.14 37.14 -7.28
N LYS A 115 -27.64 35.94 -7.57
CA LYS A 115 -28.86 35.75 -8.37
C LYS A 115 -30.08 36.37 -7.71
N SER A 116 -30.20 36.32 -6.38
CA SER A 116 -31.33 36.91 -5.66
C SER A 116 -31.27 38.45 -5.60
N ILE A 117 -30.09 39.06 -5.73
CA ILE A 117 -29.91 40.51 -5.69
C ILE A 117 -30.03 41.15 -7.09
N PHE A 118 -29.55 40.45 -8.12
CA PHE A 118 -29.56 40.93 -9.51
C PHE A 118 -30.74 40.41 -10.35
N SER A 119 -31.71 39.73 -9.73
CA SER A 119 -32.96 39.28 -10.35
C SER A 119 -34.15 40.13 -9.92
#